data_AF-A0A9W4K3J9-F1
#
_entry.id   AF-A0A9W4K3J9-F1
#
_cell.length_a   1.000
_cell.length_b   1.000
_cell.length_c   1.000
_cell.angle_alpha   90.00
_cell.angle_beta   90.00
_cell.angle_gamma   90.00
#
_symmetry.space_group_name_H-M   'P 1'
#
loop_
_entity.id
_entity.type
_entity.pdbx_description
1 polymer ?
#
loop_
_entity_poly.entity_id
_entity_poly.type
_entity_poly.pdbx_seq_one_letter_code
_entity_poly.pdbx_strand_id
1 'polypeptide(L)'
;MLQSALYRILRIFLVTFDFWFNTDIPTGQVERSGKPSQSIPSNNLKTSSSAQQTEMPTSDLTELLTWEDVYKEECLSFKANLETQARILRNTSEGVDHIKDVRNELISLSHQAERIKEAAFEMVDETPDSVYVQNATPEWLSSRFGDPQLEQVCISMEFSLDRLAFELRSDPPMDLMVAGHLEQMTDDIEMDFL
;
A
#
# COMPACT_ATOMS: atom_id res chain seq x y z
N MET A 1 -5.55 4.79 25.75
CA MET A 1 -5.06 3.78 24.81
C MET A 1 -5.84 3.79 23.49
N LEU A 2 -7.17 3.93 23.48
CA LEU A 2 -8.00 4.01 22.26
C LEU A 2 -7.64 5.16 21.27
N GLN A 3 -7.17 6.29 21.78
CA GLN A 3 -6.73 7.43 20.95
C GLN A 3 -5.44 7.17 20.15
N SER A 4 -4.60 6.23 20.58
CA SER A 4 -3.34 5.88 19.88
C SER A 4 -3.62 4.96 18.70
N ALA A 5 -4.48 3.95 18.88
CA ALA A 5 -4.84 3.01 17.83
C ALA A 5 -5.58 3.70 16.67
N LEU A 6 -6.54 4.60 16.96
CA LEU A 6 -7.23 5.36 15.93
C LEU A 6 -6.32 6.32 15.16
N TYR A 7 -5.32 6.92 15.82
CA TYR A 7 -4.33 7.78 15.16
C TYR A 7 -3.39 6.98 14.24
N ARG A 8 -3.05 5.74 14.63
CA ARG A 8 -2.20 4.83 13.83
C ARG A 8 -2.94 4.27 12.62
N ILE A 9 -4.19 3.85 12.79
CA ILE A 9 -5.07 3.43 11.69
C ILE A 9 -5.27 4.59 10.70
N LEU A 10 -5.54 5.82 11.18
CA LEU A 10 -5.64 6.99 10.30
C LEU A 10 -4.33 7.29 9.56
N ARG A 11 -3.17 7.04 10.16
CA ARG A 11 -1.87 7.24 9.49
C ARG A 11 -1.72 6.29 8.30
N ILE A 12 -2.11 5.02 8.45
CA ILE A 12 -2.08 4.03 7.35
C ILE A 12 -3.06 4.42 6.25
N PHE A 13 -4.28 4.85 6.60
CA PHE A 13 -5.27 5.34 5.62
C PHE A 13 -4.85 6.64 4.92
N LEU A 14 -4.08 7.53 5.57
CA LEU A 14 -3.60 8.76 4.95
C LEU A 14 -2.45 8.51 3.97
N VAL A 15 -1.55 7.56 4.28
CA VAL A 15 -0.47 7.17 3.37
C VAL A 15 -1.02 6.50 2.09
N THR A 16 -2.09 5.72 2.19
CA THR A 16 -2.76 5.11 1.01
C THR A 16 -3.61 6.10 0.21
N PHE A 17 -4.22 7.11 0.85
CA PHE A 17 -5.06 8.11 0.18
C PHE A 17 -4.25 9.16 -0.61
N ASP A 18 -3.08 9.58 -0.12
CA ASP A 18 -2.22 10.55 -0.82
C ASP A 18 -1.63 9.98 -2.13
N PHE A 19 -1.50 8.66 -2.25
CA PHE A 19 -0.94 7.99 -3.43
C PHE A 19 -1.94 7.89 -4.59
N TRP A 20 -3.23 7.67 -4.31
CA TRP A 20 -4.26 7.59 -5.36
C TRP A 20 -4.60 8.95 -5.99
N PHE A 21 -4.43 10.06 -5.25
CA PHE A 21 -4.80 11.40 -5.73
C PHE A 21 -3.64 12.29 -6.20
N ASN A 22 -2.36 11.96 -5.93
CA ASN A 22 -1.19 12.70 -6.45
C ASN A 22 -0.55 12.05 -7.70
N THR A 23 -1.37 11.51 -8.59
CA THR A 23 -0.94 11.41 -10.00
C THR A 23 -1.18 12.76 -10.65
N ASP A 24 -0.16 13.63 -10.60
CA ASP A 24 -0.18 14.92 -11.27
C ASP A 24 -0.63 14.76 -12.73
N ILE A 25 -1.84 15.24 -13.02
CA ILE A 25 -2.36 15.42 -14.38
C ILE A 25 -1.40 16.37 -15.10
N PRO A 26 -0.79 15.98 -16.24
CA PRO A 26 0.06 16.90 -16.97
C PRO A 26 -0.82 18.03 -17.53
N THR A 27 -0.73 19.19 -16.90
CA THR A 27 -1.32 20.44 -17.39
C THR A 27 -0.50 20.92 -18.58
N GLY A 28 -0.70 20.28 -19.73
CA GLY A 28 -0.17 20.76 -20.98
C GLY A 28 -1.08 21.85 -21.55
N GLN A 29 -0.75 23.13 -21.36
CA GLN A 29 -1.12 24.18 -22.31
C GLN A 29 -0.10 25.34 -22.30
N VAL A 30 0.74 25.35 -23.34
CA VAL A 30 1.40 26.56 -23.84
C VAL A 30 0.45 27.27 -24.80
N GLU A 31 -0.13 28.36 -24.30
CA GLU A 31 -0.30 29.68 -24.92
C GLU A 31 -0.84 29.80 -26.36
N ARG A 32 -2.07 30.33 -26.51
CA ARG A 32 -2.36 31.38 -27.51
C ARG A 32 -3.57 32.26 -27.18
N SER A 33 -3.26 33.47 -26.71
CA SER A 33 -3.85 34.77 -27.09
C SER A 33 -5.38 34.97 -27.16
N GLY A 34 -5.91 35.79 -26.22
CA GLY A 34 -7.13 36.59 -26.43
C GLY A 34 -7.85 37.03 -25.15
N LYS A 35 -7.54 38.23 -24.62
CA LYS A 35 -8.34 38.97 -23.62
C LYS A 35 -9.22 40.02 -24.35
N PRO A 36 -10.16 40.75 -23.69
CA PRO A 36 -10.88 40.52 -22.42
C PRO A 36 -12.41 40.85 -22.51
N SER A 37 -13.11 40.84 -21.36
CA SER A 37 -14.44 41.45 -21.04
C SER A 37 -15.58 40.40 -20.95
N GLN A 38 -16.47 40.34 -19.95
CA GLN A 38 -17.09 41.40 -19.14
C GLN A 38 -17.90 40.81 -17.95
N SER A 39 -17.90 41.53 -16.81
CA SER A 39 -18.95 41.72 -15.77
C SER A 39 -19.80 40.58 -15.14
N ILE A 40 -19.69 40.52 -13.80
CA ILE A 40 -20.68 40.11 -12.76
C ILE A 40 -21.91 41.08 -12.77
N PRO A 41 -23.17 40.66 -12.49
CA PRO A 41 -23.66 40.62 -11.10
C PRO A 41 -24.56 39.46 -10.67
N SER A 42 -24.30 39.06 -9.42
CA SER A 42 -25.17 38.39 -8.45
C SER A 42 -26.59 38.97 -8.41
N ASN A 43 -27.59 38.11 -8.17
CA ASN A 43 -28.72 38.36 -7.27
C ASN A 43 -29.72 37.19 -7.29
N ASN A 44 -29.85 36.46 -6.17
CA ASN A 44 -31.01 36.53 -5.28
C ASN A 44 -31.15 35.28 -4.41
N LEU A 45 -31.11 35.52 -3.10
CA LEU A 45 -31.66 34.66 -2.06
C LEU A 45 -33.11 34.24 -2.41
N LYS A 46 -33.41 32.95 -2.24
CA LYS A 46 -34.68 32.51 -1.66
C LYS A 46 -34.46 31.26 -0.82
N THR A 47 -34.47 31.47 0.48
CA THR A 47 -34.70 30.49 1.53
C THR A 47 -36.11 29.93 1.37
N SER A 48 -36.25 28.60 1.34
CA SER A 48 -37.47 27.95 1.80
C SER A 48 -37.11 26.64 2.50
N SER A 49 -37.44 26.62 3.79
CA SER A 49 -37.41 25.47 4.68
C SER A 49 -38.45 24.44 4.25
N SER A 50 -38.08 23.16 4.26
CA SER A 50 -38.99 22.07 4.55
C SER A 50 -38.21 20.96 5.25
N ALA A 51 -38.51 20.77 6.52
CA ALA A 51 -37.98 19.69 7.33
C ALA A 51 -38.62 18.37 6.91
N GLN A 52 -37.81 17.45 6.39
CA GLN A 52 -38.09 16.03 6.46
C GLN A 52 -36.90 15.38 7.15
N GLN A 53 -37.11 15.02 8.42
CA GLN A 53 -36.29 14.04 9.11
C GLN A 53 -36.45 12.72 8.37
N THR A 54 -35.51 12.43 7.49
CA THR A 54 -35.22 11.06 7.09
C THR A 54 -34.40 10.47 8.23
N GLU A 55 -35.06 9.69 9.08
CA GLU A 55 -34.39 8.69 9.90
C GLU A 55 -33.62 7.78 8.94
N MET A 56 -32.31 8.00 8.79
CA MET A 56 -31.46 7.02 8.14
C MET A 56 -31.35 5.82 9.08
N PRO A 57 -31.63 4.60 8.61
CA PRO A 57 -31.30 3.42 9.38
C PRO A 57 -29.77 3.38 9.50
N THR A 58 -29.29 3.56 10.73
CA THR A 58 -27.95 3.15 11.16
C THR A 58 -27.81 1.65 10.96
N SER A 59 -27.43 1.25 9.76
CA SER A 59 -26.98 -0.10 9.44
C SER A 59 -25.93 0.01 8.34
N ASP A 60 -24.76 0.49 8.73
CA ASP A 60 -23.51 -0.14 8.32
C ASP A 60 -22.70 -0.22 9.60
N LEU A 61 -22.85 -1.35 10.29
CA LEU A 61 -21.84 -1.82 11.21
C LEU A 61 -20.57 -1.91 10.38
N THR A 62 -19.74 -0.89 10.47
CA THR A 62 -18.33 -0.97 10.07
C THR A 62 -17.79 -2.08 10.96
N GLU A 63 -17.72 -3.30 10.43
CA GLU A 63 -16.90 -4.34 11.03
C GLU A 63 -15.53 -3.68 11.21
N LEU A 64 -15.17 -3.46 12.48
CA LEU A 64 -13.86 -2.96 12.82
C LEU A 64 -12.88 -4.04 12.36
N LEU A 65 -12.22 -3.79 11.23
CA LEU A 65 -11.12 -4.62 10.73
C LEU A 65 -10.15 -4.85 11.90
N THR A 66 -9.90 -6.12 12.22
CA THR A 66 -8.91 -6.49 13.23
C THR A 66 -7.51 -6.32 12.66
N TRP A 67 -6.50 -6.20 13.51
CA TRP A 67 -5.12 -6.19 13.02
C TRP A 67 -4.71 -7.51 12.36
N GLU A 68 -5.37 -8.62 12.72
CA GLU A 68 -5.22 -9.91 12.03
C GLU A 68 -5.70 -9.81 10.56
N ASP A 69 -6.87 -9.20 10.33
CA ASP A 69 -7.38 -8.99 8.97
C ASP A 69 -6.47 -8.07 8.15
N VAL A 70 -5.96 -7.00 8.77
CA VAL A 70 -5.03 -6.06 8.14
C VAL A 70 -3.71 -6.74 7.78
N TYR A 71 -3.13 -7.50 8.72
CA TYR A 71 -1.89 -8.25 8.49
C TYR A 71 -2.04 -9.22 7.32
N LYS A 72 -3.13 -10.00 7.34
CA LYS A 72 -3.45 -10.97 6.28
C LYS A 72 -3.60 -10.28 4.92
N GLU A 73 -4.36 -9.19 4.85
CA GLU A 73 -4.59 -8.47 3.60
C GLU A 73 -3.30 -7.86 3.06
N GLU A 74 -2.47 -7.26 3.91
CA GLU A 74 -1.18 -6.71 3.49
C GLU A 74 -0.26 -7.81 2.94
N CYS A 75 -0.20 -8.99 3.59
CA CYS A 75 0.61 -10.12 3.10
C CYS A 75 0.09 -10.67 1.76
N LEU A 76 -1.23 -10.85 1.61
CA LEU A 76 -1.84 -11.36 0.38
C LEU A 76 -1.69 -10.37 -0.78
N SER A 77 -1.91 -9.08 -0.52
CA SER A 77 -1.74 -8.01 -1.50
C SER A 77 -0.28 -7.90 -1.95
N PHE A 78 0.66 -7.93 -1.00
CA PHE A 78 2.09 -7.90 -1.29
C PHE A 78 2.51 -9.08 -2.17
N LYS A 79 2.10 -10.30 -1.81
CA LYS A 79 2.34 -11.51 -2.61
C LYS A 79 1.80 -11.38 -4.04
N ALA A 80 0.52 -11.01 -4.19
CA ALA A 80 -0.12 -10.89 -5.49
C ALA A 80 0.54 -9.83 -6.40
N ASN A 81 1.01 -8.73 -5.79
CA ASN A 81 1.72 -7.68 -6.49
C ASN A 81 3.13 -8.13 -6.92
N LEU A 82 3.88 -8.84 -6.07
CA LEU A 82 5.16 -9.46 -6.44
C LEU A 82 5.01 -10.39 -7.65
N GLU A 83 4.03 -11.30 -7.61
CA GLU A 83 3.72 -12.22 -8.71
C GLU A 83 3.37 -11.47 -10.00
N THR A 84 2.58 -10.39 -9.88
CA THR A 84 2.18 -9.57 -11.02
C THR A 84 3.39 -8.90 -11.67
N GLN A 85 4.28 -8.30 -10.88
CA GLN A 85 5.48 -7.65 -11.39
C GLN A 85 6.48 -8.66 -11.98
N ALA A 86 6.66 -9.82 -11.34
CA ALA A 86 7.48 -10.90 -11.88
C ALA A 86 6.99 -11.36 -13.26
N ARG A 87 5.67 -11.53 -13.40
CA ARG A 87 5.04 -11.91 -14.67
C ARG A 87 5.23 -10.85 -15.75
N ILE A 88 5.08 -9.57 -15.43
CA ILE A 88 5.32 -8.45 -16.36
C ILE A 88 6.76 -8.51 -16.86
N LEU A 89 7.74 -8.61 -15.95
CA LEU A 89 9.16 -8.64 -16.29
C LEU A 89 9.58 -9.88 -17.11
N ARG A 90 8.91 -11.02 -16.92
CA ARG A 90 9.14 -12.21 -17.77
C ARG A 90 8.57 -12.05 -19.18
N ASN A 91 7.58 -11.20 -19.37
CA ASN A 91 6.93 -11.00 -20.65
C ASN A 91 7.59 -9.85 -21.43
N THR A 92 8.58 -10.18 -22.25
CA THR A 92 9.39 -9.22 -23.05
C THR A 92 8.61 -8.45 -24.12
N SER A 93 7.29 -8.65 -24.24
CA SER A 93 6.45 -7.99 -25.23
C SER A 93 5.95 -6.59 -24.82
N GLU A 94 6.15 -6.16 -23.58
CA GLU A 94 5.54 -4.95 -23.02
C GLU A 94 6.35 -3.64 -23.20
N GLY A 95 7.38 -3.63 -24.05
CA GLY A 95 8.07 -2.38 -24.46
C GLY A 95 8.99 -1.75 -23.40
N VAL A 96 9.28 -0.45 -23.45
CA VAL A 96 10.14 0.23 -22.44
C VAL A 96 9.31 0.87 -21.32
N ASP A 97 8.03 1.16 -21.59
CA ASP A 97 7.16 1.92 -20.69
C ASP A 97 6.79 1.11 -19.42
N HIS A 98 6.67 -0.22 -19.52
CA HIS A 98 6.37 -1.07 -18.36
C HIS A 98 7.47 -1.04 -17.30
N ILE A 99 8.74 -0.80 -17.67
CA ILE A 99 9.87 -0.77 -16.71
C ILE A 99 9.71 0.37 -15.70
N LYS A 100 9.18 1.52 -16.15
CA LYS A 100 8.90 2.64 -15.24
C LYS A 100 7.80 2.28 -14.25
N ASP A 101 6.75 1.62 -14.73
CA ASP A 101 5.61 1.23 -13.90
C ASP A 101 6.02 0.15 -12.89
N VAL A 102 6.78 -0.87 -13.32
CA VAL A 102 7.36 -1.88 -12.44
C VAL A 102 8.24 -1.23 -11.39
N ARG A 103 9.11 -0.28 -11.76
CA ARG A 103 9.96 0.42 -10.79
C ARG A 103 9.14 1.13 -9.71
N ASN A 104 8.09 1.84 -10.12
CA ASN A 104 7.22 2.52 -9.17
C ASN A 104 6.53 1.53 -8.24
N GLU A 105 6.11 0.37 -8.78
CA GLU A 105 5.48 -0.67 -7.97
C GLU A 105 6.46 -1.33 -7.00
N LEU A 106 7.73 -1.52 -7.39
CA LEU A 106 8.76 -2.01 -6.47
C LEU A 106 8.98 -1.07 -5.28
N ILE A 107 8.92 0.26 -5.50
CA ILE A 107 8.97 1.26 -4.43
C ILE A 107 7.68 1.24 -3.58
N SER A 108 6.53 0.98 -4.19
CA SER A 108 5.27 0.79 -3.45
C SER A 108 5.34 -0.43 -2.53
N LEU A 109 5.88 -1.54 -3.06
CA LEU A 109 6.11 -2.78 -2.33
C LEU A 109 7.10 -2.59 -1.19
N SER A 110 8.18 -1.81 -1.35
CA SER A 110 9.14 -1.59 -0.27
C SER A 110 8.46 -0.94 0.95
N HIS A 111 7.61 0.07 0.74
CA HIS A 111 6.78 0.63 1.82
C HIS A 111 5.74 -0.35 2.36
N GLN A 112 5.22 -1.25 1.53
CA GLN A 112 4.29 -2.29 1.98
C GLN A 112 4.95 -3.29 2.94
N ALA A 113 6.24 -3.58 2.77
CA ALA A 113 6.99 -4.40 3.72
C ALA A 113 7.03 -3.77 5.13
N GLU A 114 7.13 -2.43 5.23
CA GLU A 114 7.01 -1.73 6.51
C GLU A 114 5.60 -1.87 7.10
N ARG A 115 4.54 -1.75 6.27
CA ARG A 115 3.16 -1.92 6.75
C ARG A 115 2.87 -3.34 7.23
N ILE A 116 3.41 -4.37 6.58
CA ILE A 116 3.31 -5.77 7.03
C ILE A 116 3.92 -5.90 8.44
N LYS A 117 5.11 -5.33 8.66
CA LYS A 117 5.76 -5.31 9.98
C LYS A 117 4.88 -4.63 11.03
N GLU A 118 4.37 -3.44 10.74
CA GLU A 118 3.51 -2.70 11.67
C GLU A 118 2.24 -3.48 12.00
N ALA A 119 1.57 -4.04 10.99
CA ALA A 119 0.36 -4.83 11.17
C ALA A 119 0.61 -6.11 11.98
N ALA A 120 1.76 -6.76 11.77
CA ALA A 120 2.12 -7.96 12.52
C ALA A 120 2.33 -7.67 14.02
N PHE A 121 3.01 -6.58 14.36
CA PHE A 121 3.20 -6.21 15.76
C PHE A 121 1.90 -5.79 16.44
N GLU A 122 1.06 -5.03 15.76
CA GLU A 122 -0.25 -4.66 16.30
C GLU A 122 -1.17 -5.89 16.40
N MET A 123 -1.09 -6.86 15.48
CA MET A 123 -1.80 -8.14 15.58
C MET A 123 -1.35 -8.95 16.80
N VAL A 124 -0.05 -9.01 17.10
CA VAL A 124 0.45 -9.70 18.30
C VAL A 124 -0.06 -9.06 19.58
N ASP A 125 -0.13 -7.74 19.62
CA ASP A 125 -0.62 -6.99 20.77
C ASP A 125 -2.15 -7.12 20.94
N GLU A 126 -2.91 -7.13 19.85
CA GLU A 126 -4.38 -7.21 19.85
C GLU A 126 -4.90 -8.65 20.01
N THR A 127 -4.33 -9.59 19.25
CA THR A 127 -4.80 -10.97 19.11
C THR A 127 -3.62 -11.96 19.21
N PRO A 128 -3.00 -12.11 20.39
CA PRO A 128 -1.83 -12.97 20.59
C PRO A 128 -2.12 -14.46 20.37
N ASP A 129 -3.39 -14.86 20.36
CA ASP A 129 -3.86 -16.20 20.07
C ASP A 129 -4.23 -16.42 18.58
N SER A 130 -3.95 -15.47 17.69
CA SER A 130 -4.20 -15.66 16.26
C SER A 130 -3.42 -16.85 15.71
N VAL A 131 -3.97 -17.47 14.65
CA VAL A 131 -3.31 -18.60 13.97
C VAL A 131 -1.94 -18.20 13.42
N TYR A 132 -1.79 -16.93 12.99
CA TYR A 132 -0.53 -16.40 12.50
C TYR A 132 0.52 -16.29 13.61
N VAL A 133 0.14 -15.82 14.80
CA VAL A 133 1.06 -15.74 15.95
C VAL A 133 1.45 -17.14 16.45
N GLN A 134 0.51 -18.08 16.47
CA GLN A 134 0.77 -19.45 16.90
C GLN A 134 1.65 -20.23 15.92
N ASN A 135 1.49 -19.97 14.61
CA ASN A 135 2.26 -20.62 13.55
C ASN A 135 3.58 -19.91 13.26
N ALA A 136 3.75 -18.66 13.69
CA ALA A 136 4.98 -17.91 13.49
C ALA A 136 6.19 -18.66 14.08
N THR A 137 7.31 -18.57 13.39
CA THR A 137 8.58 -19.10 13.89
C THR A 137 8.86 -18.49 15.28
N PRO A 138 9.20 -19.28 16.32
CA PRO A 138 9.29 -18.80 17.71
C PRO A 138 10.21 -17.59 17.94
N GLU A 139 11.15 -17.35 17.02
CA GLU A 139 12.14 -16.28 17.04
C GLU A 139 11.63 -14.96 16.40
N TRP A 140 10.55 -15.01 15.63
CA TRP A 140 10.04 -13.88 14.86
C TRP A 140 9.47 -12.76 15.71
N LEU A 141 8.75 -13.13 16.77
CA LEU A 141 7.98 -12.21 17.60
C LEU A 141 8.56 -12.06 19.02
N SER A 142 9.65 -12.77 19.31
CA SER A 142 10.28 -12.77 20.63
C SER A 142 11.25 -11.60 20.76
N SER A 143 10.86 -10.55 21.49
CA SER A 143 11.78 -9.44 21.85
C SER A 143 12.80 -9.81 22.95
N ARG A 144 12.78 -11.06 23.43
CA ARG A 144 13.52 -11.48 24.64
C ARG A 144 15.04 -11.42 24.47
N PHE A 145 15.54 -11.36 23.23
CA PHE A 145 16.98 -11.42 22.93
C PHE A 145 17.49 -10.36 21.94
N GLY A 146 16.66 -9.42 21.47
CA GLY A 146 17.03 -8.40 20.47
C GLY A 146 15.84 -7.90 19.67
N ASP A 147 16.11 -7.19 18.57
CA ASP A 147 15.09 -6.79 17.58
C ASP A 147 14.42 -8.06 17.04
N PRO A 148 13.07 -8.11 16.95
CA PRO A 148 12.36 -9.29 16.46
C PRO A 148 12.87 -9.69 15.07
N GLN A 149 13.06 -10.99 14.82
CA GLN A 149 13.57 -11.46 13.53
C GLN A 149 12.65 -11.04 12.37
N LEU A 150 11.35 -10.93 12.63
CA LEU A 150 10.37 -10.38 11.68
C LEU A 150 10.75 -8.97 11.20
N GLU A 151 11.16 -8.09 12.11
CA GLU A 151 11.57 -6.72 11.75
C GLU A 151 12.80 -6.74 10.82
N GLN A 152 13.77 -7.60 11.08
CA GLN A 152 14.95 -7.74 10.22
C GLN A 152 14.58 -8.27 8.83
N VAL A 153 13.65 -9.23 8.76
CA VAL A 153 13.15 -9.77 7.48
C VAL A 153 12.44 -8.68 6.69
N CYS A 154 11.52 -7.93 7.31
CA CYS A 154 10.81 -6.84 6.64
C CYS A 154 11.75 -5.71 6.17
N ILE A 155 12.73 -5.31 6.99
CA ILE A 155 13.77 -4.33 6.58
C ILE A 155 14.59 -4.86 5.39
N SER A 156 14.92 -6.15 5.39
CA SER A 156 15.64 -6.76 4.28
C SER A 156 14.81 -6.78 2.99
N MET A 157 13.50 -7.05 3.09
CA MET A 157 12.56 -6.99 1.96
C MET A 157 12.46 -5.56 1.41
N GLU A 158 12.24 -4.56 2.27
CA GLU A 158 12.19 -3.14 1.92
C GLU A 158 13.45 -2.73 1.15
N PHE A 159 14.64 -2.95 1.73
CA PHE A 159 15.91 -2.60 1.10
C PHE A 159 16.12 -3.32 -0.23
N SER A 160 15.75 -4.60 -0.31
CA SER A 160 15.90 -5.39 -1.53
C SER A 160 15.03 -4.83 -2.66
N LEU A 161 13.77 -4.49 -2.37
CA LEU A 161 12.84 -3.93 -3.34
C LEU A 161 13.27 -2.55 -3.83
N ASP A 162 13.71 -1.66 -2.93
CA ASP A 162 14.26 -0.34 -3.29
C ASP A 162 15.49 -0.48 -4.19
N ARG A 163 16.39 -1.40 -3.85
CA ARG A 163 17.58 -1.68 -4.64
C ARG A 163 17.21 -2.22 -6.02
N LEU A 164 16.28 -3.18 -6.10
CA LEU A 164 15.81 -3.73 -7.37
C LEU A 164 15.15 -2.65 -8.23
N ALA A 165 14.35 -1.75 -7.63
CA ALA A 165 13.76 -0.60 -8.33
C ALA A 165 14.85 0.30 -8.95
N PHE A 166 15.92 0.57 -8.21
CA PHE A 166 17.05 1.37 -8.69
C PHE A 166 17.88 0.67 -9.78
N GLU A 167 18.11 -0.63 -9.63
CA GLU A 167 18.92 -1.45 -10.55
C GLU A 167 18.18 -1.77 -11.85
N LEU A 168 16.84 -1.88 -11.81
CA LEU A 168 16.02 -2.19 -12.96
C LEU A 168 16.24 -1.15 -14.06
N ARG A 169 16.80 -1.60 -15.17
CA ARG A 169 17.03 -0.83 -16.40
C ARG A 169 16.40 -1.63 -17.52
N SER A 170 15.94 -0.96 -18.58
CA SER A 170 15.35 -1.60 -19.77
C SER A 170 16.40 -2.44 -20.51
N ASP A 171 16.75 -3.57 -19.92
CA ASP A 171 17.76 -4.53 -20.35
C ASP A 171 17.24 -5.95 -20.06
N PRO A 172 16.97 -6.78 -21.07
CA PRO A 172 16.28 -8.06 -20.88
C PRO A 172 16.87 -9.02 -19.83
N PRO A 173 18.20 -9.14 -19.66
CA PRO A 173 18.78 -9.95 -18.59
C PRO A 173 18.49 -9.39 -17.19
N MET A 174 18.41 -8.06 -17.05
CA MET A 174 18.04 -7.41 -15.79
C MET A 174 16.59 -7.73 -15.44
N ASP A 175 15.68 -7.66 -16.41
CA ASP A 175 14.26 -7.95 -16.20
C ASP A 175 14.06 -9.39 -15.66
N LEU A 176 14.73 -10.37 -16.27
CA LEU A 176 14.66 -11.76 -15.82
C LEU A 176 15.28 -11.99 -14.43
N MET A 177 16.37 -11.29 -14.12
CA MET A 177 16.99 -11.38 -12.79
C MET A 177 16.06 -10.79 -11.72
N VAL A 178 15.51 -9.59 -11.97
CA VAL A 178 14.56 -8.96 -11.04
C VAL A 178 13.32 -9.83 -10.88
N ALA A 179 12.76 -10.39 -11.97
CA ALA A 179 11.64 -11.32 -11.90
C ALA A 179 11.92 -12.52 -10.98
N GLY A 180 13.10 -13.14 -11.10
CA GLY A 180 13.49 -14.26 -10.23
C GLY A 180 13.62 -13.85 -8.75
N HIS A 181 14.06 -12.63 -8.45
CA HIS A 181 14.09 -12.12 -7.08
C HIS A 181 12.67 -11.94 -6.50
N LEU A 182 11.74 -11.43 -7.30
CA LEU A 182 10.35 -11.24 -6.86
C LEU A 182 9.63 -12.58 -6.63
N GLU A 183 9.92 -13.60 -7.46
CA GLU A 183 9.42 -14.96 -7.27
C GLU A 183 9.97 -15.58 -5.98
N GLN A 184 11.26 -15.45 -5.71
CA GLN A 184 11.82 -15.94 -4.45
C GLN A 184 11.16 -15.26 -3.25
N MET A 185 10.97 -13.94 -3.30
CA MET A 185 10.31 -13.20 -2.22
C MET A 185 8.82 -13.61 -2.06
N THR A 186 8.16 -13.98 -3.15
CA THR A 186 6.79 -14.53 -3.13
C THR A 186 6.76 -15.85 -2.36
N ASP A 187 7.72 -16.75 -2.63
CA ASP A 187 7.83 -18.03 -1.93
C ASP A 187 8.14 -17.83 -0.45
N ASP A 188 9.02 -16.88 -0.11
CA ASP A 188 9.37 -16.55 1.28
C ASP A 188 8.12 -16.03 2.06
N ILE A 189 7.30 -15.18 1.43
CA ILE A 189 6.05 -14.68 2.04
C ILE A 189 5.04 -15.82 2.23
N GLU A 190 4.87 -16.69 1.23
CA GLU A 190 3.96 -17.82 1.34
C GLU A 190 4.35 -18.80 2.44
N MET A 191 5.66 -19.04 2.62
CA MET A 191 6.15 -20.00 3.59
C MET A 191 6.15 -19.45 5.02
N ASP A 192 6.52 -18.18 5.18
CA ASP A 192 6.84 -17.65 6.51
C ASP A 192 5.77 -16.70 7.07
N PHE A 193 4.91 -16.09 6.23
CA PHE A 193 3.93 -15.08 6.65
C PHE A 193 2.47 -15.55 6.57
N LEU A 194 2.15 -16.58 5.78
CA LEU A 194 0.79 -17.04 5.45
C LEU A 194 0.53 -18.49 5.87
#